data_AF-A0A6L3YZ59-F1
#
_entry.id   AF-A0A6L3YZ59-F1
#
_cell.length_a   1.000
_cell.length_b   1.000
_cell.length_c   1.000
_cell.angle_alpha   90.00
_cell.angle_beta   90.00
_cell.angle_gamma   90.00
#
_symmetry.space_group_name_H-M   'P 1'
#
loop_
_entity.id
_entity.type
_entity.pdbx_description
1 polymer ?
#
loop_
_entity_poly.entity_id
_entity_poly.type
_entity_poly.pdbx_seq_one_letter_code
_entity_poly.pdbx_strand_id
1 'polypeptide(L)'
;MTGSIDIEIIERQLDRVQSFIPRIDGRSTGYLAILSGQLALAFTNINSTDISGWFLLTCLVMFLGCTVWAFINIYQCSHPNIDGPKKSLIFFSEIEKMSVKEYTDAFLSATEDDLKQDLLNQIHRNSQIVSQKYGHLRAASASMLLGSAPWAILLLGASIKNYRLPLLP
;
A
#
# COMPACT_ATOMS: atom_id res chain seq x y z
N MET A 1 21.94 -32.24 20.31
CA MET A 1 22.02 -31.97 18.87
C MET A 1 20.95 -30.95 18.53
N THR A 2 21.24 -29.67 18.74
CA THR A 2 20.38 -28.56 18.28
C THR A 2 20.49 -28.51 16.76
N GLY A 3 19.44 -28.92 16.06
CA GLY A 3 19.41 -28.89 14.60
C GLY A 3 19.63 -27.46 14.12
N SER A 4 20.76 -27.19 13.48
CA SER A 4 21.00 -25.93 12.81
C SER A 4 20.01 -25.82 11.66
N ILE A 5 19.29 -24.70 11.59
CA ILE A 5 18.43 -24.40 10.45
C ILE A 5 19.34 -24.14 9.25
N ASP A 6 19.03 -24.81 8.14
CA ASP A 6 19.73 -24.65 6.86
C ASP A 6 19.55 -23.22 6.33
N ILE A 7 20.60 -22.64 5.77
CA ILE A 7 20.55 -21.30 5.16
C ILE A 7 19.51 -21.23 4.03
N GLU A 8 19.33 -22.30 3.26
CA GLU A 8 18.33 -22.37 2.18
C GLU A 8 16.90 -22.17 2.73
N ILE A 9 16.62 -22.67 3.94
CA ILE A 9 15.31 -22.49 4.59
C ILE A 9 15.09 -21.03 4.97
N ILE A 10 16.15 -20.34 5.41
CA ILE A 10 16.09 -18.93 5.80
C ILE A 10 15.89 -18.05 4.55
N GLU A 11 16.63 -18.30 3.47
CA GLU A 11 16.46 -17.62 2.18
C GLU A 11 15.03 -17.76 1.66
N ARG A 12 14.49 -18.99 1.65
CA ARG A 12 13.09 -19.24 1.25
C ARG A 12 12.07 -18.49 2.10
N GLN A 13 12.35 -18.25 3.38
CA GLN A 13 11.47 -17.41 4.20
C GLN A 13 11.59 -15.93 3.87
N LEU A 14 12.79 -15.43 3.60
CA LEU A 14 12.97 -14.07 3.13
C LEU A 14 12.21 -13.83 1.82
N ASP A 15 12.35 -14.73 0.85
CA ASP A 15 11.61 -14.69 -0.42
C ASP A 15 10.09 -14.68 -0.21
N ARG A 16 9.60 -15.51 0.72
CA ARG A 16 8.17 -15.56 1.06
C ARG A 16 7.69 -14.21 1.59
N VAL A 17 8.43 -13.60 2.52
CA VAL A 17 8.04 -12.30 3.09
C VAL A 17 8.10 -11.21 2.02
N GLN A 18 9.17 -11.17 1.22
CA GLN A 18 9.32 -10.20 0.14
C GLN A 18 8.22 -10.34 -0.93
N SER A 19 7.75 -11.56 -1.20
CA SER A 19 6.67 -11.82 -2.17
C SER A 19 5.34 -11.12 -1.84
N PHE A 20 5.11 -10.71 -0.59
CA PHE A 20 3.91 -9.97 -0.20
C PHE A 20 3.95 -8.49 -0.61
N ILE A 21 5.14 -7.89 -0.71
CA ILE A 21 5.31 -6.47 -1.05
C ILE A 21 4.65 -6.14 -2.40
N PRO A 22 5.02 -6.78 -3.54
CA PRO A 22 4.41 -6.44 -4.83
C PRO A 22 2.91 -6.75 -4.88
N ARG A 23 2.43 -7.73 -4.09
CA ARG A 23 0.99 -8.05 -3.99
C ARG A 23 0.20 -6.94 -3.31
N ILE A 24 0.77 -6.33 -2.27
CA ILE A 24 0.18 -5.19 -1.57
C ILE A 24 0.21 -3.95 -2.47
N ASP A 25 1.34 -3.69 -3.12
CA ASP A 25 1.51 -2.53 -4.01
C ASP A 25 0.58 -2.60 -5.23
N GLY A 26 0.38 -3.80 -5.79
CA GLY A 26 -0.58 -4.04 -6.86
C GLY A 26 -2.02 -3.74 -6.45
N ARG A 27 -2.44 -4.13 -5.23
CA ARG A 27 -3.77 -3.79 -4.70
C ARG A 27 -3.93 -2.29 -4.44
N SER A 28 -2.90 -1.65 -3.90
CA SER A 28 -2.87 -0.20 -3.66
C SER A 28 -3.07 0.58 -4.96
N THR A 29 -2.39 0.17 -6.04
CA THR A 29 -2.56 0.76 -7.38
C THR A 29 -3.98 0.55 -7.91
N GLY A 30 -4.56 -0.64 -7.74
CA GLY A 30 -5.95 -0.90 -8.09
C GLY A 30 -6.94 -0.02 -7.32
N TYR A 31 -6.68 0.25 -6.04
CA TYR A 31 -7.50 1.12 -5.22
C TYR A 31 -7.46 2.58 -5.70
N LEU A 32 -6.29 3.08 -6.09
CA LEU A 32 -6.16 4.41 -6.71
C LEU A 32 -6.99 4.52 -7.99
N ALA A 33 -6.90 3.52 -8.89
CA ALA A 33 -7.65 3.53 -10.14
C ALA A 33 -9.17 3.60 -9.90
N ILE A 34 -9.68 2.83 -8.93
CA ILE A 34 -11.10 2.84 -8.56
C ILE A 34 -11.51 4.20 -8.00
N LEU A 35 -10.75 4.76 -7.05
CA LEU A 35 -11.04 6.07 -6.45
C LEU A 35 -11.03 7.19 -7.50
N SER A 36 -10.04 7.18 -8.41
CA SER A 36 -9.98 8.13 -9.52
C SER A 36 -11.20 8.00 -10.44
N GLY A 37 -11.65 6.78 -10.74
CA GLY A 37 -12.87 6.55 -11.52
C GLY A 37 -14.14 7.04 -10.81
N GLN A 38 -14.27 6.78 -9.50
CA GLN A 38 -15.40 7.27 -8.70
C GLN A 38 -15.45 8.79 -8.64
N LEU A 39 -14.30 9.44 -8.48
CA LEU A 39 -14.19 10.90 -8.52
C LEU A 39 -14.56 11.44 -9.89
N ALA A 40 -14.01 10.88 -10.98
CA ALA A 40 -14.32 11.32 -12.34
C ALA A 40 -15.82 11.24 -12.62
N LEU A 41 -16.47 10.11 -12.29
CA LEU A 41 -17.90 9.92 -12.44
C LEU A 41 -18.72 10.92 -11.60
N ALA A 42 -18.29 11.21 -10.38
CA ALA A 42 -18.95 12.20 -9.53
C ALA A 42 -18.83 13.61 -10.12
N PHE A 43 -17.63 14.01 -10.55
CA PHE A 43 -17.37 15.33 -11.13
C PHE A 43 -18.10 15.57 -12.45
N THR A 44 -18.27 14.54 -13.29
CA THR A 44 -18.96 14.70 -14.58
C THR A 44 -20.48 14.74 -14.46
N ASN A 45 -21.04 14.12 -13.42
CA ASN A 45 -22.50 13.92 -13.31
C ASN A 45 -23.20 14.77 -12.25
N ILE A 46 -22.45 15.43 -11.35
CA ILE A 46 -23.04 16.17 -10.23
C ILE A 46 -22.77 17.67 -10.39
N ASN A 47 -23.83 18.47 -10.43
CA ASN A 47 -23.74 19.93 -10.44
C ASN A 47 -24.01 20.53 -9.05
N SER A 48 -23.59 21.77 -8.84
CA SER A 48 -23.84 22.51 -7.60
C SER A 48 -25.34 22.67 -7.29
N THR A 49 -26.17 22.76 -8.33
CA THR A 49 -27.63 22.81 -8.20
C THR A 49 -28.22 21.50 -7.68
N ASP A 50 -27.53 20.36 -7.84
CA ASP A 50 -28.01 19.05 -7.41
C ASP A 50 -27.88 18.89 -5.89
N ILE A 51 -26.87 19.53 -5.29
CA ILE A 51 -26.49 19.43 -3.88
C ILE A 51 -27.26 20.46 -3.02
N SER A 52 -28.54 20.69 -3.32
CA SER A 52 -29.35 21.69 -2.60
C SER A 52 -29.94 21.19 -1.28
N GLY A 53 -29.95 19.87 -1.06
CA GLY A 53 -30.49 19.24 0.16
C GLY A 53 -29.39 18.90 1.16
N TRP A 54 -29.65 19.16 2.45
CA TRP A 54 -28.71 18.86 3.54
C TRP A 54 -28.27 17.39 3.57
N PHE A 55 -29.16 16.46 3.18
CA PHE A 55 -28.87 15.04 3.08
C PHE A 55 -27.82 14.74 2.00
N LEU A 56 -28.00 15.26 0.78
CA LEU A 56 -27.04 15.07 -0.32
C LEU A 56 -25.70 15.76 -0.02
N LEU A 57 -25.72 16.92 0.63
CA LEU A 57 -24.50 17.57 1.11
C LEU A 57 -23.75 16.68 2.11
N THR A 58 -24.48 16.03 3.03
CA THR A 58 -23.88 15.09 3.99
C THR A 58 -23.25 13.89 3.28
N CYS A 59 -23.94 13.30 2.30
CA CYS A 59 -23.38 12.22 1.47
C CYS A 59 -22.11 12.66 0.73
N LEU A 60 -22.09 13.86 0.15
CA LEU A 60 -20.90 14.40 -0.52
C LEU A 60 -19.73 14.55 0.45
N VAL A 61 -19.95 15.16 1.61
CA VAL A 61 -18.90 15.34 2.63
C VAL A 61 -18.37 14.00 3.11
N MET A 62 -19.25 13.02 3.35
CA MET A 62 -18.85 11.66 3.75
C MET A 62 -18.03 10.96 2.67
N PHE A 63 -18.47 11.03 1.41
CA PHE A 63 -17.73 10.46 0.27
C PHE A 63 -16.33 11.08 0.16
N LEU A 64 -16.24 12.41 0.13
CA LEU A 64 -14.95 13.10 0.01
C LEU A 64 -14.04 12.82 1.20
N GLY A 65 -14.58 12.81 2.43
CA GLY A 65 -13.82 12.47 3.63
C GLY A 65 -13.25 11.05 3.58
N CYS A 66 -14.05 10.07 3.17
CA CYS A 66 -13.59 8.69 2.99
C CYS A 66 -12.53 8.58 1.88
N THR A 67 -12.73 9.29 0.77
CA THR A 67 -11.79 9.31 -0.35
C THR A 67 -10.45 9.91 0.05
N VAL A 68 -10.43 11.08 0.72
CA VAL A 68 -9.20 11.70 1.22
C VAL A 68 -8.47 10.79 2.19
N TRP A 69 -9.20 10.16 3.12
CA TRP A 69 -8.60 9.22 4.06
C TRP A 69 -8.02 7.98 3.36
N ALA A 70 -8.70 7.45 2.35
CA ALA A 70 -8.19 6.35 1.54
C ALA A 70 -6.91 6.75 0.79
N PHE A 71 -6.85 7.94 0.17
CA PHE A 71 -5.65 8.46 -0.47
C PHE A 71 -4.47 8.57 0.49
N ILE A 72 -4.68 9.10 1.70
CA ILE A 72 -3.63 9.20 2.73
C ILE A 72 -3.08 7.80 3.06
N ASN A 73 -3.95 6.81 3.25
CA ASN A 73 -3.52 5.46 3.57
C ASN A 73 -2.82 4.76 2.40
N ILE A 74 -3.27 4.96 1.16
CA ILE A 74 -2.58 4.44 -0.03
C ILE A 74 -1.17 5.07 -0.14
N TYR A 75 -1.06 6.38 0.11
CA TYR A 75 0.23 7.07 0.11
C TYR A 75 1.19 6.50 1.17
N GLN A 76 0.71 6.32 2.41
CA GLN A 76 1.47 5.72 3.51
C GLN A 76 1.86 4.25 3.22
N CYS A 77 0.98 3.50 2.56
CA CYS A 77 1.26 2.13 2.11
C CYS A 77 2.40 2.10 1.08
N SER A 78 2.50 3.13 0.24
CA SER A 78 3.53 3.22 -0.81
C SER A 78 4.89 3.64 -0.26
N HIS A 79 4.92 4.43 0.81
CA HIS A 79 6.13 4.98 1.42
C HIS A 79 6.29 4.55 2.89
N PRO A 80 6.51 3.25 3.18
CA PRO A 80 6.87 2.84 4.53
C PRO A 80 8.23 3.42 4.92
N ASN A 81 8.48 3.59 6.22
CA ASN A 81 9.79 3.99 6.68
C ASN A 81 10.83 2.87 6.40
N ILE A 82 11.96 3.22 5.77
CA ILE A 82 12.91 2.28 5.15
C ILE A 82 14.18 2.12 6.02
N ASP A 83 14.03 2.05 7.33
CA ASP A 83 15.16 1.82 8.23
C ASP A 83 15.63 0.35 8.18
N GLY A 84 16.52 0.06 7.23
CA GLY A 84 17.14 -1.25 7.05
C GLY A 84 18.15 -1.63 8.15
N PRO A 85 18.56 -2.90 8.25
CA PRO A 85 19.66 -3.31 9.11
C PRO A 85 20.95 -2.62 8.66
N LYS A 86 21.70 -2.01 9.59
CA LYS A 86 22.99 -1.37 9.27
C LYS A 86 24.04 -2.43 8.94
N LYS A 87 24.89 -2.19 7.94
CA LYS A 87 25.97 -3.09 7.49
C LYS A 87 25.51 -4.44 6.94
N SER A 88 24.34 -4.49 6.31
CA SER A 88 23.87 -5.70 5.64
C SER A 88 24.61 -5.93 4.31
N LEU A 89 25.04 -7.15 4.06
CA LEU A 89 25.71 -7.61 2.82
C LEU A 89 24.70 -8.06 1.75
N ILE A 90 23.42 -8.13 2.09
CA ILE A 90 22.34 -8.53 1.18
C ILE A 90 21.29 -7.42 0.99
N PHE A 91 21.32 -6.33 1.76
CA PHE A 91 20.36 -5.23 1.60
C PHE A 91 20.89 -4.17 0.65
N PHE A 92 20.20 -3.97 -0.48
CA PHE A 92 20.64 -3.11 -1.58
C PHE A 92 21.04 -1.69 -1.15
N SER A 93 20.31 -1.07 -0.21
CA SER A 93 20.62 0.31 0.22
C SER A 93 21.86 0.39 1.11
N GLU A 94 22.26 -0.69 1.78
CA GLU A 94 23.56 -0.72 2.48
C GLU A 94 24.69 -1.09 1.52
N ILE A 95 24.44 -1.99 0.57
CA ILE A 95 25.42 -2.35 -0.48
C ILE A 95 25.80 -1.12 -1.31
N GLU A 96 24.83 -0.28 -1.67
CA GLU A 96 25.07 0.97 -2.41
C GLU A 96 26.07 1.91 -1.73
N LYS A 97 26.15 1.87 -0.39
CA LYS A 97 27.06 2.72 0.40
C LYS A 97 28.50 2.22 0.40
N MET A 98 28.75 1.00 -0.07
CA MET A 98 30.06 0.38 -0.13
C MET A 98 30.66 0.53 -1.52
N SER A 99 31.98 0.70 -1.61
CA SER A 99 32.67 0.51 -2.89
C SER A 99 32.63 -0.96 -3.31
N VAL A 100 32.78 -1.22 -4.61
CA VAL A 100 32.81 -2.59 -5.15
C VAL A 100 33.87 -3.45 -4.45
N LYS A 101 35.04 -2.87 -4.16
CA LYS A 101 36.12 -3.57 -3.46
C LYS A 101 35.73 -3.91 -2.03
N GLU A 102 35.22 -2.93 -1.27
CA GLU A 102 34.78 -3.16 0.13
C GLU A 102 33.68 -4.22 0.21
N TYR A 103 32.70 -4.17 -0.69
CA TYR A 103 31.64 -5.17 -0.75
C TYR A 103 32.19 -6.57 -1.07
N THR A 104 33.05 -6.68 -2.07
CA THR A 104 33.63 -7.96 -2.49
C THR A 104 34.48 -8.58 -1.38
N ASP A 105 35.36 -7.78 -0.76
CA ASP A 105 36.22 -8.23 0.34
C ASP A 105 35.36 -8.65 1.54
N ALA A 106 34.34 -7.86 1.91
CA ALA A 106 33.44 -8.17 3.01
C ALA A 106 32.64 -9.45 2.75
N PHE A 107 32.04 -9.59 1.56
CA PHE A 107 31.23 -10.74 1.19
C PHE A 107 32.04 -12.04 1.13
N LEU A 108 33.25 -12.02 0.55
CA LEU A 108 34.12 -13.19 0.50
C LEU A 108 34.69 -13.59 1.86
N SER A 109 34.79 -12.63 2.80
CA SER A 109 35.25 -12.88 4.17
C SER A 109 34.14 -13.32 5.14
N ALA A 110 32.88 -13.20 4.74
CA ALA A 110 31.74 -13.50 5.60
C ALA A 110 31.60 -15.01 5.86
N THR A 111 31.26 -15.36 7.09
CA THR A 111 30.93 -16.75 7.44
C THR A 111 29.47 -17.07 7.10
N GLU A 112 29.14 -18.36 7.03
CA GLU A 112 27.75 -18.78 6.85
C GLU A 112 26.85 -18.24 7.99
N ASP A 113 27.36 -18.21 9.23
CA ASP A 113 26.61 -17.68 10.37
C ASP A 113 26.36 -16.16 10.25
N ASP A 114 27.31 -15.40 9.71
CA ASP A 114 27.13 -13.97 9.43
C ASP A 114 26.00 -13.75 8.42
N LEU A 115 25.96 -14.54 7.35
CA LEU A 115 24.91 -14.48 6.33
C LEU A 115 23.55 -14.90 6.89
N LYS A 116 23.49 -15.96 7.70
CA LYS A 116 22.25 -16.37 8.38
C LYS A 116 21.71 -15.26 9.27
N GLN A 117 22.58 -14.59 10.03
CA GLN A 117 22.18 -13.49 10.89
C GLN A 117 21.64 -12.31 10.09
N ASP A 118 22.29 -11.96 8.97
CA ASP A 118 21.82 -10.90 8.08
C ASP A 118 20.45 -11.23 7.45
N LEU A 119 20.28 -12.45 6.94
CA LEU A 119 19.01 -12.94 6.41
C LEU A 119 17.88 -12.89 7.45
N LEU A 120 18.14 -13.33 8.69
CA LEU A 120 17.16 -13.29 9.77
C LEU A 120 16.77 -11.84 10.14
N ASN A 121 17.74 -10.93 10.18
CA ASN A 121 17.48 -9.50 10.38
C ASN A 121 16.61 -8.93 9.26
N GLN A 122 16.89 -9.31 8.01
CA GLN A 122 16.07 -8.92 6.87
C GLN A 122 14.66 -9.50 6.92
N ILE A 123 14.48 -10.76 7.31
CA ILE A 123 13.14 -11.36 7.49
C ILE A 123 12.35 -10.54 8.51
N HIS A 124 12.96 -10.21 9.66
CA HIS A 124 12.31 -9.43 10.69
C HIS A 124 11.90 -8.03 10.17
N ARG A 125 12.82 -7.33 9.50
CA ARG A 125 12.55 -6.00 8.93
C ARG A 125 11.50 -6.02 7.82
N ASN A 126 11.61 -6.94 6.86
CA ASN A 126 10.63 -7.07 5.80
C ASN A 126 9.25 -7.44 6.36
N SER A 127 9.18 -8.23 7.43
CA SER A 127 7.91 -8.55 8.11
C SER A 127 7.26 -7.31 8.73
N GLN A 128 8.06 -6.42 9.33
CA GLN A 128 7.57 -5.14 9.85
C GLN A 128 7.03 -4.25 8.73
N ILE A 129 7.75 -4.14 7.62
CA ILE A 129 7.33 -3.37 6.43
C ILE A 129 6.01 -3.92 5.88
N VAL A 130 5.92 -5.23 5.66
CA VAL A 130 4.71 -5.88 5.14
C VAL A 130 3.52 -5.66 6.09
N SER A 131 3.74 -5.78 7.40
CA SER A 131 2.70 -5.54 8.41
C SER A 131 2.16 -4.11 8.36
N GLN A 132 3.05 -3.10 8.30
CA GLN A 132 2.67 -1.69 8.20
C GLN A 132 1.92 -1.40 6.89
N LYS A 133 2.46 -1.86 5.75
CA LYS A 133 1.80 -1.73 4.44
C LYS A 133 0.41 -2.35 4.45
N TYR A 134 0.25 -3.54 5.03
CA TYR A 134 -1.03 -4.22 5.12
C TYR A 134 -2.03 -3.47 6.02
N GLY A 135 -1.57 -2.88 7.13
CA GLY A 135 -2.39 -2.04 8.00
C GLY A 135 -3.00 -0.86 7.25
N HIS A 136 -2.19 -0.12 6.50
CA HIS A 136 -2.65 0.98 5.66
C HIS A 136 -3.56 0.51 4.52
N LEU A 137 -3.23 -0.59 3.85
CA LEU A 137 -4.08 -1.17 2.80
C LEU A 137 -5.47 -1.54 3.35
N ARG A 138 -5.54 -2.12 4.55
CA ARG A 138 -6.79 -2.47 5.22
C ARG A 138 -7.61 -1.22 5.56
N ALA A 139 -6.97 -0.16 6.08
CA ALA A 139 -7.63 1.10 6.38
C ALA A 139 -8.19 1.76 5.11
N ALA A 140 -7.40 1.81 4.03
CA ALA A 140 -7.86 2.31 2.73
C ALA A 140 -9.05 1.50 2.21
N SER A 141 -8.97 0.17 2.27
CA SER A 141 -10.05 -0.73 1.85
C SER A 141 -11.35 -0.48 2.61
N ALA A 142 -11.28 -0.29 3.93
CA ALA A 142 -12.45 -0.01 4.75
C ALA A 142 -13.09 1.34 4.38
N SER A 143 -12.27 2.38 4.19
CA SER A 143 -12.76 3.70 3.82
C SER A 143 -13.33 3.75 2.41
N MET A 144 -12.76 3.02 1.45
CA MET A 144 -13.35 2.87 0.13
C MET A 144 -14.73 2.22 0.19
N LEU A 145 -14.89 1.16 0.98
CA LEU A 145 -16.18 0.49 1.15
C LEU A 145 -17.21 1.42 1.77
N LEU A 146 -16.84 2.13 2.84
CA LEU A 146 -17.71 3.10 3.51
C LEU A 146 -18.07 4.29 2.63
N GLY A 147 -17.14 4.77 1.81
CA GLY A 147 -17.34 5.88 0.88
C GLY A 147 -18.16 5.53 -0.37
N SER A 148 -18.22 4.24 -0.73
CA SER A 148 -18.95 3.78 -1.93
C SER A 148 -20.48 3.94 -1.79
N ALA A 149 -21.03 3.72 -0.59
CA ALA A 149 -22.46 3.90 -0.33
C ALA A 149 -22.93 5.37 -0.50
N PRO A 150 -22.33 6.39 0.17
CA PRO A 150 -22.72 7.78 -0.02
C PRO A 150 -22.44 8.27 -1.44
N TRP A 151 -21.39 7.77 -2.10
CA TRP A 151 -21.14 8.04 -3.52
C TRP A 151 -22.30 7.58 -4.43
N ALA A 152 -22.76 6.34 -4.24
CA ALA A 152 -23.88 5.79 -5.02
C ALA A 152 -25.17 6.57 -4.78
N ILE A 153 -25.47 6.92 -3.51
CA ILE A 153 -26.63 7.75 -3.15
C ILE A 153 -26.55 9.11 -3.84
N LEU A 154 -25.37 9.73 -3.87
CA LEU A 154 -25.15 11.03 -4.48
C LEU A 154 -25.41 11.01 -6.00
N LEU A 155 -24.89 9.99 -6.70
CA LEU A 155 -25.12 9.82 -8.13
C LEU A 155 -26.58 9.54 -8.46
N LEU A 156 -27.24 8.67 -7.68
CA LEU A 156 -28.67 8.39 -7.86
C LEU A 156 -29.53 9.63 -7.60
N GLY A 157 -29.22 10.40 -6.55
CA GLY A 157 -29.92 11.65 -6.24
C GLY A 157 -29.79 12.68 -7.36
N ALA A 158 -28.58 12.88 -7.90
CA ALA A 158 -28.35 13.76 -9.03
C ALA A 158 -29.04 13.26 -10.31
N SER A 159 -29.01 11.95 -10.56
CA SER A 159 -29.66 11.32 -11.73
C SER A 159 -31.18 11.51 -11.71
N ILE A 160 -31.83 11.27 -10.56
CA ILE A 160 -33.27 11.44 -10.39
C ILE A 160 -33.67 12.90 -10.61
N LYS A 161 -32.91 13.85 -10.04
CA LYS A 161 -33.22 15.27 -10.14
C LYS A 161 -33.12 15.81 -11.57
N ASN A 162 -32.15 15.30 -12.34
CA ASN A 162 -31.89 15.73 -13.71
C ASN A 162 -32.61 14.90 -14.78
N TYR A 163 -33.35 13.84 -14.40
CA TYR A 163 -33.94 12.85 -15.32
C TYR A 163 -32.93 12.31 -16.35
N ARG A 164 -31.68 12.10 -15.93
CA ARG A 164 -30.58 11.64 -16.78
C ARG A 164 -29.84 10.51 -16.10
N LEU A 165 -29.56 9.44 -16.84
CA LEU A 165 -28.66 8.39 -16.36
C LEU A 165 -27.23 8.94 -16.27
N PRO A 166 -26.43 8.50 -15.29
CA PRO A 166 -25.05 8.93 -15.19
C PRO A 166 -24.28 8.50 -16.43
N LEU A 167 -23.60 9.46 -17.05
CA LEU A 167 -22.75 9.23 -18.21
C LEU A 167 -21.49 8.51 -17.75
N LEU A 168 -21.23 7.35 -18.37
CA LEU A 168 -19.95 6.67 -18.26
C LEU A 168 -18.95 7.41 -19.17
N PRO A 169 -17.78 7.84 -18.66
CA PRO A 169 -16.72 8.40 -19.48
C PRO A 169 -16.11 7.37 -20.43
#